data_AF-A0A8S4RUU5-F1
#
_entry.id   AF-A0A8S4RUU5-F1
#
_cell.length_a   1.000
_cell.length_b   1.000
_cell.length_c   1.000
_cell.angle_alpha   90.00
_cell.angle_beta   90.00
_cell.angle_gamma   90.00
#
_symmetry.space_group_name_H-M   'P 1'
#
loop_
_entity.id
_entity.type
_entity.pdbx_description
1 polymer ?
#
loop_
_entity_poly.entity_id
_entity_poly.type
_entity_poly.pdbx_seq_one_letter_code
_entity_poly.pdbx_strand_id
1 'polypeptide(L)'
;MRERIINVGKVTSVLAGFGSIDVKPYGKKTALIATSSQNTADKILKQFKNDREYLIVPYNAIRHSPASQMAAWGGAFLTGGLLLYLLHKRVNK
;
A
#
# COMPACT_ATOMS: atom_id res chain seq x y z
N MET A 1 -11.45 -16.91 14.81
CA MET A 1 -10.78 -15.81 15.55
C MET A 1 -9.73 -15.21 14.61
N ARG A 2 -9.80 -13.92 14.24
CA ARG A 2 -8.74 -13.29 13.40
C ARG A 2 -7.53 -13.00 14.27
N GLU A 3 -6.36 -13.46 13.85
CA GLU A 3 -5.09 -13.20 14.57
C GLU A 3 -4.86 -11.70 14.74
N ARG A 4 -4.37 -11.28 15.91
CA ARG A 4 -4.02 -9.88 16.19
C ARG A 4 -2.76 -9.43 15.47
N ILE A 5 -1.85 -10.37 15.20
CA ILE A 5 -0.57 -10.16 14.53
C ILE A 5 -0.50 -11.11 13.34
N ILE A 6 -0.07 -10.63 12.18
CA ILE A 6 0.10 -11.49 11.00
C ILE A 6 1.18 -12.55 11.26
N ASN A 7 0.81 -13.83 11.13
CA ASN A 7 1.77 -14.92 11.24
C ASN A 7 2.55 -15.07 9.92
N VAL A 8 3.80 -14.56 9.91
CA VAL A 8 4.69 -14.59 8.74
C VAL A 8 4.97 -16.02 8.29
N GLY A 9 5.14 -16.96 9.22
CA GLY A 9 5.35 -18.37 8.90
C GLY A 9 4.16 -18.95 8.14
N LYS A 10 2.93 -18.67 8.59
CA LYS A 10 1.71 -19.09 7.91
C LYS A 10 1.61 -18.49 6.50
N VAL A 11 1.86 -17.19 6.35
CA VAL A 11 1.85 -16.51 5.05
C VAL A 11 2.90 -17.12 4.11
N THR A 12 4.10 -17.39 4.62
CA THR A 12 5.18 -18.01 3.85
C THR A 12 4.79 -19.42 3.39
N SER A 13 4.20 -20.23 4.27
CA SER A 13 3.70 -21.57 3.91
C SER A 13 2.62 -21.53 2.85
N VAL A 14 1.68 -20.58 2.93
CA VAL A 14 0.62 -20.39 1.92
C VAL A 14 1.20 -19.99 0.56
N LEU A 15 2.28 -19.21 0.55
CA LEU A 15 2.91 -18.72 -0.67
C LEU A 15 4.03 -19.63 -1.21
N ALA A 16 4.45 -20.65 -0.46
CA ALA A 16 5.57 -21.53 -0.83
C ALA A 16 5.40 -22.20 -2.21
N GLY A 17 4.15 -22.45 -2.64
CA GLY A 17 3.84 -23.02 -3.96
C GLY A 17 4.19 -22.13 -5.17
N PHE A 18 4.50 -20.84 -4.95
CA PHE A 18 4.83 -19.89 -6.01
C PHE A 18 6.34 -19.70 -6.21
N GLY A 19 7.17 -20.43 -5.44
CA GLY A 19 8.64 -20.41 -5.55
C GLY A 19 9.30 -19.54 -4.49
N SER A 20 10.48 -18.99 -4.83
CA SER A 20 11.26 -18.15 -3.91
C SER A 20 10.56 -16.81 -3.68
N ILE A 21 10.10 -16.62 -2.45
CA ILE A 21 9.34 -15.45 -1.99
C ILE A 21 9.90 -15.03 -0.65
N ASP A 22 10.09 -13.72 -0.48
CA ASP A 22 10.44 -13.12 0.80
C ASP A 22 9.22 -12.40 1.39
N VAL A 23 8.96 -12.62 2.67
CA VAL A 23 7.80 -12.08 3.38
C VAL A 23 8.27 -11.27 4.56
N LYS A 24 8.03 -9.96 4.52
CA LYS A 24 8.40 -9.03 5.58
C LYS A 24 7.16 -8.50 6.29
N PRO A 25 7.05 -8.57 7.63
CA PRO A 25 5.93 -7.95 8.33
C PRO A 25 5.92 -6.42 8.12
N TYR A 26 4.73 -5.86 7.94
CA TYR A 26 4.51 -4.43 7.76
C TYR A 26 3.32 -4.00 8.61
N GLY A 27 3.57 -3.51 9.83
CA GLY A 27 2.51 -3.23 10.79
C GLY A 27 1.95 -4.50 11.45
N LYS A 28 0.76 -4.40 12.08
CA LYS A 28 0.21 -5.50 12.91
C LYS A 28 -0.45 -6.60 12.08
N LYS A 29 -1.15 -6.27 10.99
CA LYS A 29 -2.01 -7.22 10.24
C LYS A 29 -1.65 -7.36 8.77
N THR A 30 -0.49 -6.86 8.37
CA THR A 30 -0.08 -6.75 6.97
C THR A 30 1.37 -7.18 6.83
N ALA A 31 1.71 -7.72 5.66
CA ALA A 31 3.06 -8.10 5.29
C ALA A 31 3.33 -7.67 3.85
N LEU A 32 4.58 -7.33 3.57
CA LEU A 32 5.11 -7.11 2.23
C LEU A 32 5.62 -8.45 1.70
N ILE A 33 5.31 -8.69 0.43
CA ILE A 33 5.70 -9.91 -0.27
C ILE A 33 6.59 -9.47 -1.43
N ALA A 34 7.83 -9.93 -1.45
CA ALA A 34 8.73 -9.78 -2.58
C ALA A 34 8.78 -11.09 -3.36
N THR A 35 8.63 -11.00 -4.69
CA THR A 35 8.62 -12.14 -5.59
C THR A 35 9.78 -12.04 -6.57
N SER A 36 10.24 -13.17 -7.09
CA SER A 36 11.34 -13.22 -8.06
C SER A 36 11.00 -12.64 -9.43
N SER A 37 9.72 -12.51 -9.79
CA SER A 37 9.30 -11.98 -11.09
C SER A 37 7.89 -11.38 -11.04
N GLN A 38 7.61 -10.42 -11.94
CA GLN A 38 6.27 -9.84 -12.10
C GLN A 38 5.22 -10.91 -12.46
N ASN A 39 5.57 -11.92 -13.27
CA ASN A 39 4.65 -13.00 -13.62
C ASN A 39 4.21 -13.80 -12.38
N THR A 40 5.12 -14.03 -11.43
CA THR A 40 4.79 -14.67 -10.15
C THR A 40 3.85 -13.80 -9.33
N ALA A 41 4.12 -12.49 -9.25
CA ALA A 41 3.23 -11.54 -8.59
C ALA A 41 1.82 -11.55 -9.19
N ASP A 42 1.70 -11.54 -10.52
CA ASP A 42 0.41 -11.54 -11.21
C ASP A 42 -0.38 -12.84 -10.97
N LYS A 43 0.31 -13.99 -10.90
CA LYS A 43 -0.32 -15.27 -10.54
C LYS A 43 -0.88 -15.25 -9.12
N ILE A 44 -0.11 -14.75 -8.16
CA ILE A 44 -0.54 -14.60 -6.77
C ILE A 44 -1.76 -13.67 -6.71
N LEU A 45 -1.68 -12.49 -7.32
CA LEU A 45 -2.79 -11.52 -7.33
C LEU A 45 -4.08 -12.11 -7.91
N LYS A 46 -3.97 -12.93 -8.97
CA LYS A 46 -5.13 -13.62 -9.55
C LYS A 46 -5.70 -14.69 -8.62
N GLN A 47 -4.84 -15.51 -8.01
CA GLN A 47 -5.28 -16.60 -7.13
C GLN A 47 -5.96 -16.09 -5.85
N PHE A 48 -5.46 -14.99 -5.27
CA PHE A 48 -5.97 -14.43 -4.02
C PHE A 48 -7.04 -13.34 -4.21
N LYS A 49 -7.50 -13.08 -5.45
CA LYS A 49 -8.45 -12.01 -5.74
C LYS A 49 -9.76 -12.08 -4.93
N ASN A 50 -10.24 -13.30 -4.68
CA ASN A 50 -11.50 -13.58 -3.97
C ASN A 50 -11.29 -14.44 -2.71
N ASP A 51 -10.07 -14.47 -2.17
CA ASP A 51 -9.77 -15.27 -0.99
C ASP A 51 -10.45 -14.68 0.27
N ARG A 52 -11.00 -15.55 1.13
CA ARG A 52 -11.74 -15.11 2.33
C ARG A 52 -10.82 -14.78 3.50
N GLU A 53 -9.56 -15.23 3.46
CA GLU A 53 -8.61 -15.11 4.55
C GLU A 53 -7.58 -14.00 4.29
N TYR A 54 -7.05 -13.91 3.06
CA TYR A 54 -5.99 -12.98 2.69
C TYR A 54 -6.38 -12.10 1.51
N LEU A 55 -6.28 -10.78 1.70
CA LEU A 55 -6.36 -9.81 0.61
C LEU A 55 -4.95 -9.43 0.18
N ILE A 56 -4.57 -9.81 -1.04
CA ILE A 56 -3.28 -9.44 -1.64
C ILE A 56 -3.50 -8.37 -2.70
N VAL A 57 -2.75 -7.27 -2.60
CA VAL A 57 -2.83 -6.13 -3.51
C VAL A 57 -1.44 -5.71 -4.00
N PRO A 58 -1.31 -5.11 -5.20
CA PRO A 58 -0.05 -4.55 -5.65
C PRO A 58 0.46 -3.48 -4.69
N TYR A 59 1.77 -3.47 -4.45
CA TYR A 59 2.38 -2.41 -3.66
C TYR A 59 2.38 -1.09 -4.45
N ASN A 60 1.90 -0.02 -3.84
CA ASN A 60 1.95 1.33 -4.39
C ASN A 60 2.64 2.26 -3.39
N ALA A 61 3.82 2.77 -3.76
CA ALA A 61 4.63 3.63 -2.90
C ALA A 61 3.90 4.91 -2.47
N ILE A 62 3.13 5.53 -3.38
CA ILE A 62 2.40 6.77 -3.12
C ILE A 62 1.23 6.52 -2.16
N ARG A 63 0.54 5.39 -2.34
CA ARG A 63 -0.65 5.05 -1.54
C ARG A 63 -0.31 4.42 -0.20
N HIS A 64 0.79 3.69 -0.09
CA HIS A 64 1.15 2.89 1.09
C HIS A 64 2.25 3.51 1.95
N SER A 65 2.92 4.58 1.49
CA SER A 65 3.88 5.33 2.32
C SER A 65 3.20 6.52 3.02
N PRO A 66 3.31 6.62 4.36
CA PRO A 66 2.79 7.79 5.09
C PRO A 66 3.44 9.11 4.65
N ALA A 67 4.73 9.07 4.32
CA ALA A 67 5.49 10.27 3.94
C ALA A 67 5.00 10.86 2.60
N SER A 68 4.69 10.02 1.61
CA SER A 68 4.17 10.50 0.33
C SER A 68 2.76 11.07 0.46
N GLN A 69 1.91 10.48 1.32
CA GLN A 69 0.59 11.03 1.61
C GLN A 69 0.71 12.41 2.26
N MET A 70 1.61 12.58 3.23
CA MET A 70 1.86 13.88 3.86
C MET A 70 2.37 14.92 2.86
N ALA A 71 3.29 14.55 1.97
CA ALA A 71 3.78 15.45 0.93
C ALA A 71 2.66 15.88 -0.03
N ALA A 72 1.80 14.95 -0.45
CA ALA A 72 0.67 15.24 -1.34
C ALA A 72 -0.33 16.20 -0.68
N TRP A 73 -0.72 15.94 0.57
CA TRP A 73 -1.64 16.82 1.31
C TRP A 73 -1.01 18.18 1.60
N GLY A 74 0.26 18.22 2.02
CA GLY A 74 0.98 19.46 2.27
C GLY A 74 1.07 20.34 1.01
N GLY A 75 1.41 19.75 -0.14
CA GLY A 75 1.43 20.44 -1.42
C GLY A 75 0.06 20.98 -1.83
N ALA A 76 -1.01 20.21 -1.61
CA ALA A 76 -2.38 20.64 -1.89
C ALA A 76 -2.80 21.83 -1.02
N PHE A 77 -2.49 21.82 0.28
CA PHE A 77 -2.81 22.94 1.18
C PHE A 77 -2.03 24.21 0.85
N LEU A 78 -0.72 24.09 0.57
CA LEU A 78 0.10 25.24 0.20
C LEU A 78 -0.38 25.87 -1.11
N THR A 79 -0.63 25.05 -2.12
CA THR A 79 -1.08 25.52 -3.44
C THR A 79 -2.48 26.12 -3.36
N GLY A 80 -3.40 25.44 -2.66
CA GLY A 80 -4.76 25.94 -2.44
C GLY A 80 -4.80 27.24 -1.66
N GLY A 81 -4.00 27.35 -0.58
CA GLY A 81 -3.87 28.57 0.21
C GLY A 81 -3.30 29.73 -0.60
N LEU A 82 -2.28 29.49 -1.42
CA LEU A 82 -1.72 30.51 -2.31
C LEU A 82 -2.74 30.99 -3.35
N LEU A 83 -3.49 30.07 -3.97
CA LEU A 83 -4.55 30.40 -4.91
C LEU A 83 -5.66 31.24 -4.28
N LEU A 84 -6.14 30.84 -3.09
CA LEU A 84 -7.13 31.58 -2.32
C LEU A 84 -6.62 32.98 -1.96
N TYR A 85 -5.37 33.11 -1.54
CA TYR A 85 -4.74 34.40 -1.24
C TYR A 85 -4.69 35.31 -2.47
N LEU A 86 -4.27 34.78 -3.63
CA LEU A 86 -4.20 35.54 -4.88
C LEU A 86 -5.60 35.97 -5.36
N LEU A 87 -6.60 35.09 -5.26
CA LEU A 87 -7.99 35.40 -5.58
C LEU A 87 -8.56 36.47 -4.65
N HIS A 88 -8.39 36.31 -3.34
CA HIS A 88 -8.80 37.30 -2.35
C HIS A 88 -8.15 38.66 -2.64
N LYS A 89 -6.84 38.69 -2.91
CA LYS A 89 -6.12 39.92 -3.26
C LYS A 89 -6.61 40.55 -4.57
N ARG A 90 -7.18 39.78 -5.50
CA ARG A 90 -7.72 40.31 -6.76
C ARG A 90 -9.14 40.86 -6.61
N VAL A 91 -9.95 40.25 -5.74
CA VAL A 91 -11.35 40.64 -5.49
C VAL A 91 -11.46 41.80 -4.50
N ASN A 92 -10.56 41.85 -3.50
CA ASN A 92 -10.53 42.91 -2.49
C ASN A 92 -9.63 44.10 -2.89
N LYS A 93 -9.42 44.28 -4.20
CA LYS A 93 -8.68 45.39 -4.81
C LYS A 93 -9.62 46.14 -5.73
#